data_AF-A0A972IPF6-F1
#
_entry.id   AF-A0A972IPF6-F1
#
_cell.length_a   1.000
_cell.length_b   1.000
_cell.length_c   1.000
_cell.angle_alpha   90.00
_cell.angle_beta   90.00
_cell.angle_gamma   90.00
#
_symmetry.space_group_name_H-M   'P 1'
#
loop_
_entity.id
_entity.type
_entity.pdbx_description
1 polymer ?
#
loop_
_entity_poly.entity_id
_entity_poly.type
_entity_poly.pdbx_seq_one_letter_code
_entity_poly.pdbx_strand_id
1 'polypeptide(L)'
;ATLCTVLVDYTRRTCAIIEYEFPVVLFFRGHVLLELKKSKRIIEGKEIYISRVDVEENDSLFLMTDGVSQAGMGIPNFPFGLGLENIKTELVHLLKNKISHQEIVTYIVNLASRLDKGTRGDDALAAGLHFREFRVTNVLVGPPEKPESDRFVVQKFMGLFGKKVVCGGTTGQILEKTLGKTIDIDIFSITEKSPPIGYLDGIDLITEGIITLSQVYRYLENQDRELGYGAKRLIDLIEEADCINFLVGRAINPAHQNPLFSHDISLKFRIIHDIATSLEKKGKLVNIEYF
;
A
#
# COMPACT_ATOMS: atom_id res chain seq x y z
N ALA A 1 -8.16 -14.06 29.91
CA ALA A 1 -7.45 -13.76 28.66
C ALA A 1 -8.43 -13.96 27.52
N THR A 2 -8.79 -12.88 26.84
CA THR A 2 -9.68 -12.93 25.67
C THR A 2 -8.85 -13.22 24.42
N LEU A 3 -9.47 -13.76 23.37
CA LEU A 3 -8.78 -14.07 22.12
C LEU A 3 -9.71 -13.87 20.92
N CYS A 4 -9.20 -13.25 19.87
CA CYS A 4 -9.78 -13.33 18.54
C CYS A 4 -8.71 -13.77 17.54
N THR A 5 -9.02 -14.81 16.77
CA THR A 5 -8.16 -15.28 15.68
C THR A 5 -8.93 -15.15 14.37
N VAL A 6 -8.28 -14.56 13.37
CA VAL A 6 -8.82 -14.41 12.02
C VAL A 6 -7.96 -15.21 11.07
N LEU A 7 -8.59 -16.12 10.32
CA LEU A 7 -7.96 -16.91 9.28
C LEU A 7 -8.57 -16.51 7.94
N VAL A 8 -7.76 -15.96 7.04
CA VAL A 8 -8.16 -15.57 5.68
C VAL A 8 -7.59 -16.57 4.68
N ASP A 9 -8.47 -17.24 3.93
CA ASP A 9 -8.10 -18.05 2.78
C ASP A 9 -8.38 -17.24 1.51
N TYR A 10 -7.32 -16.67 0.94
CA TYR A 10 -7.42 -15.83 -0.26
C TYR A 10 -7.78 -16.62 -1.53
N THR A 11 -7.49 -17.92 -1.56
CA THR A 11 -7.78 -18.77 -2.73
C THR A 11 -9.26 -19.11 -2.78
N ARG A 12 -9.84 -19.44 -1.62
CA ARG A 12 -11.28 -19.73 -1.49
C ARG A 12 -12.12 -18.47 -1.28
N ARG A 13 -11.49 -17.31 -1.05
CA ARG A 13 -12.14 -16.06 -0.65
C ARG A 13 -13.06 -16.27 0.55
N THR A 14 -12.53 -16.91 1.59
CA THR A 14 -13.27 -17.15 2.83
C THR A 14 -12.49 -16.62 4.03
N CYS A 15 -13.21 -16.11 5.02
CA CYS A 15 -12.66 -15.68 6.29
C CYS A 15 -13.33 -16.45 7.44
N ALA A 16 -12.52 -17.04 8.31
CA ALA A 16 -12.98 -17.64 9.55
C ALA A 16 -12.55 -16.78 10.74
N ILE A 17 -13.49 -16.48 11.63
CA ILE A 17 -13.26 -15.66 12.82
C ILE A 17 -13.58 -16.52 14.03
N ILE A 18 -12.62 -16.67 14.93
CA ILE A 18 -12.70 -17.51 16.12
C ILE A 18 -12.56 -16.60 17.34
N GLU A 19 -13.59 -16.58 18.18
CA GLU A 19 -13.73 -15.64 19.29
C GLU A 19 -13.84 -16.41 20.62
N TYR A 20 -13.04 -16.01 21.60
CA TYR A 20 -13.16 -16.41 22.99
C TYR A 20 -13.25 -15.14 23.84
N GLU A 21 -14.47 -14.84 24.31
CA GLU A 21 -14.79 -13.65 25.12
C GLU A 21 -14.29 -12.34 24.49
N PHE A 22 -14.22 -12.24 23.15
CA PHE A 22 -13.63 -11.07 22.50
C PHE A 22 -14.62 -9.89 22.40
N PRO A 23 -14.25 -8.67 22.81
CA PRO A 23 -15.22 -7.59 23.03
C PRO A 23 -15.91 -7.05 21.77
N VAL A 24 -15.15 -6.80 20.69
CA VAL A 24 -15.68 -6.19 19.47
C VAL A 24 -15.16 -6.90 18.24
N VAL A 25 -16.10 -7.44 17.46
CA VAL A 25 -15.88 -8.02 16.13
C VAL A 25 -16.98 -7.51 15.20
N LEU A 26 -16.62 -6.66 14.24
CA LEU A 26 -17.56 -6.03 13.33
C LEU A 26 -17.12 -6.24 11.89
N PHE A 27 -17.96 -6.92 11.11
CA PHE A 27 -17.73 -7.18 9.70
C PHE A 27 -18.67 -6.32 8.85
N PHE A 28 -18.13 -5.60 7.88
CA PHE A 28 -18.86 -4.72 6.98
C PHE A 28 -18.70 -5.15 5.54
N ARG A 29 -19.78 -5.04 4.78
CA ARG A 29 -19.76 -5.08 3.32
C ARG A 29 -19.97 -3.67 2.78
N GLY A 30 -18.89 -3.07 2.28
CA GLY A 30 -18.84 -1.63 2.07
C GLY A 30 -19.05 -0.89 3.39
N HIS A 31 -20.22 -0.26 3.56
CA HIS A 31 -20.60 0.46 4.78
C HIS A 31 -21.77 -0.20 5.54
N VAL A 32 -22.23 -1.36 5.10
CA VAL A 32 -23.33 -2.11 5.73
C VAL A 32 -22.75 -3.11 6.70
N LEU A 33 -23.14 -3.03 7.97
CA LEU A 33 -22.77 -4.02 8.98
C LEU A 33 -23.43 -5.36 8.67
N LEU A 34 -22.65 -6.42 8.58
CA LEU A 34 -23.12 -7.79 8.41
C LEU A 34 -23.22 -8.51 9.76
N GLU A 35 -24.35 -9.18 9.97
CA GLU A 35 -24.52 -10.06 11.12
C GLU A 35 -23.83 -11.40 10.86
N LEU A 36 -22.80 -11.68 11.65
CA LEU A 36 -22.05 -12.94 11.56
C LEU A 36 -22.82 -14.07 12.22
N LYS A 37 -23.12 -15.13 11.48
CA LYS A 37 -23.68 -16.37 12.04
C LYS A 37 -22.62 -17.09 12.88
N LYS A 38 -22.78 -17.05 14.20
CA LYS A 38 -21.85 -17.66 15.16
C LYS A 38 -22.24 -19.11 15.47
N SER A 39 -21.31 -20.03 15.28
CA SER A 39 -21.42 -21.41 15.76
C SER A 39 -20.68 -21.56 17.09
N LYS A 40 -21.37 -22.06 18.12
CA LYS A 40 -20.79 -22.27 19.45
C LYS A 40 -20.11 -23.63 19.54
N ARG A 41 -18.92 -23.67 20.15
CA ARG A 41 -18.20 -24.89 20.53
C ARG A 41 -17.73 -24.78 21.98
N ILE A 42 -17.68 -25.91 22.66
CA ILE A 42 -17.10 -26.00 24.00
C ILE A 42 -15.76 -26.73 23.86
N ILE A 43 -14.67 -26.05 24.24
CA ILE A 43 -13.32 -26.63 24.26
C ILE A 43 -12.78 -26.44 25.67
N GLU A 44 -12.45 -27.53 26.35
CA GLU A 44 -11.97 -27.52 27.75
C GLU A 44 -12.89 -26.71 28.71
N GLY A 45 -14.21 -26.80 28.51
CA GLY A 45 -15.20 -26.08 29.31
C GLY A 45 -15.37 -24.60 28.97
N LYS A 46 -14.63 -24.08 27.99
CA LYS A 46 -14.74 -22.69 27.51
C LYS A 46 -15.62 -22.60 26.27
N GLU A 47 -16.45 -21.56 26.21
CA GLU A 47 -17.32 -21.28 25.06
C GLU A 47 -16.54 -20.50 24.00
N ILE A 48 -16.43 -21.07 22.81
CA ILE A 48 -15.77 -20.46 21.66
C ILE A 48 -16.80 -20.28 20.56
N TYR A 49 -16.81 -19.10 19.96
CA TYR A 49 -17.67 -18.79 18.81
C TYR A 49 -16.84 -18.81 17.53
N ILE A 50 -17.37 -19.47 16.51
CA ILE A 50 -16.74 -19.56 15.19
C ILE A 50 -17.71 -19.03 14.15
N SER A 51 -17.28 -17.99 13.43
CA SER A 51 -17.97 -17.41 12.28
C SER A 51 -17.21 -17.74 11.00
N ARG A 52 -17.94 -18.02 9.91
CA ARG A 52 -17.37 -18.18 8.57
C ARG A 52 -18.13 -17.30 7.60
N VAL A 53 -17.41 -16.55 6.78
CA VAL A 53 -17.97 -15.61 5.81
C VAL A 53 -17.20 -15.69 4.50
N ASP A 54 -17.94 -15.65 3.39
CA ASP A 54 -17.35 -15.48 2.06
C ASP A 54 -17.04 -13.98 1.89
N VAL A 55 -15.78 -13.67 1.57
CA VAL A 55 -15.30 -12.29 1.49
C VAL A 55 -15.40 -11.75 0.07
N GLU A 56 -15.82 -10.50 -0.03
CA GLU A 56 -15.92 -9.73 -1.26
C GLU A 56 -14.94 -8.55 -1.25
N GLU A 57 -14.68 -8.00 -2.42
CA GLU A 57 -13.85 -6.80 -2.53
C GLU A 57 -14.53 -5.63 -1.79
N ASN A 58 -13.73 -4.89 -1.01
CA ASN A 58 -14.16 -3.82 -0.12
C ASN A 58 -14.95 -4.26 1.12
N ASP A 59 -14.96 -5.56 1.43
CA ASP A 59 -15.32 -5.99 2.78
C ASP A 59 -14.31 -5.46 3.80
N SER A 60 -14.77 -5.21 5.03
CA SER A 60 -13.96 -4.68 6.12
C SER A 60 -14.23 -5.44 7.41
N LEU A 61 -13.19 -5.85 8.13
CA LEU A 61 -13.33 -6.44 9.46
C LEU A 61 -12.59 -5.57 10.47
N PHE A 62 -13.29 -5.12 11.50
CA PHE A 62 -12.71 -4.40 12.63
C PHE A 62 -12.78 -5.24 13.90
N LEU A 63 -11.65 -5.31 14.60
CA LEU A 63 -11.49 -6.01 15.87
C LEU A 63 -11.01 -5.01 16.91
N MET A 64 -11.62 -4.98 18.08
CA MET A 64 -11.22 -4.06 19.15
C MET A 64 -11.30 -4.74 20.51
N THR A 65 -10.38 -4.39 21.40
CA THR A 65 -10.42 -4.81 22.80
C THR A 65 -11.42 -3.99 23.61
N ASP A 66 -11.63 -4.40 24.84
CA ASP A 66 -12.44 -3.71 25.84
C ASP A 66 -11.89 -2.32 26.13
N GLY A 67 -10.57 -2.12 26.14
CA GLY A 67 -9.96 -0.79 26.26
C GLY A 67 -10.45 0.24 25.22
N VAL A 68 -10.96 -0.19 24.06
CA VAL A 68 -11.68 0.71 23.13
C VAL A 68 -13.15 0.84 23.50
N SER A 69 -13.85 -0.28 23.68
CA SER A 69 -15.31 -0.28 23.92
C SER A 69 -15.72 0.33 25.26
N GLN A 70 -14.82 0.31 26.25
CA GLN A 70 -15.03 0.84 27.59
C GLN A 70 -14.37 2.21 27.78
N ALA A 71 -13.74 2.77 26.74
CA ALA A 71 -13.06 4.04 26.84
C ALA A 71 -13.99 5.16 27.34
N GLY A 72 -13.49 5.95 28.30
CA GLY A 72 -14.25 7.00 28.97
C GLY A 72 -15.24 6.52 30.01
N MET A 73 -15.23 5.24 30.40
CA MET A 73 -16.15 4.74 31.42
C MET A 73 -16.06 5.56 32.71
N GLY A 74 -17.23 6.00 33.20
CA GLY A 74 -17.35 6.83 34.41
C GLY A 74 -17.32 8.34 34.17
N ILE A 75 -17.13 8.82 32.94
CA ILE A 75 -17.31 10.25 32.62
C ILE A 75 -18.78 10.58 32.34
N PRO A 76 -19.25 11.83 32.56
CA PRO A 76 -20.67 12.18 32.48
C PRO A 76 -21.34 11.82 31.15
N ASN A 77 -20.61 11.95 30.03
CA ASN A 77 -21.13 11.68 28.69
C ASN A 77 -21.02 10.20 28.29
N PHE A 78 -20.20 9.40 28.99
CA PHE A 78 -19.96 7.98 28.70
C PHE A 78 -19.93 7.17 30.00
N PRO A 79 -21.05 7.12 30.76
CA PRO A 79 -21.08 6.44 32.06
C PRO A 79 -20.73 4.95 31.95
N PHE A 80 -21.04 4.32 30.82
CA PHE A 80 -20.73 2.91 30.52
C PHE A 80 -19.60 2.72 29.49
N GLY A 81 -18.83 3.77 29.21
CA GLY A 81 -17.80 3.80 28.16
C GLY A 81 -18.36 4.10 26.78
N LEU A 82 -17.48 4.11 25.77
CA LEU A 82 -17.81 4.41 24.38
C LEU A 82 -18.94 3.50 23.86
N GLY A 83 -18.89 2.21 24.14
CA GLY A 83 -19.94 1.24 23.82
C GLY A 83 -19.99 0.83 22.34
N LEU A 84 -20.52 -0.37 22.11
CA LEU A 84 -20.56 -1.01 20.79
C LEU A 84 -21.38 -0.21 19.76
N GLU A 85 -22.51 0.37 20.16
CA GLU A 85 -23.41 1.08 19.23
C GLU A 85 -22.81 2.40 18.71
N ASN A 86 -22.07 3.13 19.55
CA ASN A 86 -21.36 4.33 19.11
C ASN A 86 -20.21 3.95 18.17
N ILE A 87 -19.46 2.88 18.47
CA ILE A 87 -18.41 2.36 17.58
C ILE A 87 -18.99 2.00 16.21
N LYS A 88 -20.11 1.25 16.17
CA LYS A 88 -20.78 0.90 14.92
C LYS A 88 -21.17 2.14 14.12
N THR A 89 -21.80 3.11 14.76
CA THR A 89 -22.24 4.36 14.11
C THR A 89 -21.08 5.12 13.51
N GLU A 90 -19.99 5.23 14.27
CA GLU A 90 -18.78 5.92 13.85
C GLU A 90 -18.10 5.23 12.67
N LEU A 91 -17.94 3.90 12.73
CA LEU A 91 -17.37 3.12 11.63
C LEU A 91 -18.20 3.24 10.35
N VAL A 92 -19.53 3.18 10.45
CA VAL A 92 -20.42 3.38 9.28
C VAL A 92 -20.20 4.76 8.68
N HIS A 93 -20.10 5.81 9.50
CA HIS A 93 -19.85 7.17 9.03
C HIS A 93 -18.50 7.29 8.31
N LEU A 94 -17.43 6.76 8.91
CA LEU A 94 -16.08 6.82 8.34
C LEU A 94 -15.98 6.03 7.02
N LEU A 95 -16.58 4.83 6.97
CA LEU A 95 -16.61 4.01 5.75
C LEU A 95 -17.41 4.69 4.63
N LYS A 96 -18.55 5.34 4.94
CA LYS A 96 -19.33 6.12 3.95
C LYS A 96 -18.55 7.27 3.35
N ASN A 97 -17.70 7.92 4.15
CA ASN A 97 -16.82 9.01 3.71
C ASN A 97 -15.53 8.51 3.05
N LYS A 98 -15.38 7.19 2.83
CA LYS A 98 -14.21 6.56 2.18
C LYS A 98 -12.89 6.88 2.87
N ILE A 99 -12.90 7.05 4.20
CA ILE A 99 -11.69 7.19 4.99
C ILE A 99 -10.92 5.86 4.93
N SER A 100 -9.58 5.93 4.83
CA SER A 100 -8.78 4.71 4.72
C SER A 100 -8.81 3.90 6.02
N HIS A 101 -8.73 2.57 5.93
CA HIS A 101 -8.78 1.69 7.12
C HIS A 101 -7.66 2.00 8.12
N GLN A 102 -6.49 2.41 7.63
CA GLN A 102 -5.38 2.85 8.50
C GLN A 102 -5.77 4.07 9.31
N GLU A 103 -6.33 5.10 8.67
CA GLU A 103 -6.80 6.31 9.35
C GLU A 103 -7.96 6.00 10.32
N ILE A 104 -8.87 5.10 9.95
CA ILE A 104 -9.95 4.65 10.83
C ILE A 104 -9.39 4.01 12.11
N VAL A 105 -8.46 3.07 11.98
CA VAL A 105 -7.85 2.40 13.14
C VAL A 105 -7.11 3.41 14.03
N THR A 106 -6.30 4.30 13.44
CA THR A 106 -5.60 5.36 14.17
C THR A 106 -6.59 6.30 14.88
N TYR A 107 -7.67 6.68 14.21
CA TYR A 107 -8.70 7.52 14.78
C TYR A 107 -9.38 6.87 15.99
N ILE A 108 -9.76 5.59 15.90
CA ILE A 108 -10.42 4.85 16.99
C ILE A 108 -9.51 4.75 18.23
N VAL A 109 -8.23 4.41 18.05
CA VAL A 109 -7.28 4.36 19.17
C VAL A 109 -7.09 5.74 19.81
N ASN A 110 -6.96 6.79 18.99
CA ASN A 110 -6.85 8.17 19.49
C ASN A 110 -8.13 8.66 20.17
N LEU A 111 -9.31 8.21 19.71
CA LEU A 111 -10.58 8.49 20.36
C LEU A 111 -10.61 7.86 21.76
N ALA A 112 -10.28 6.56 21.87
CA ALA A 112 -10.23 5.86 23.15
C ALA A 112 -9.26 6.56 24.13
N SER A 113 -8.02 6.82 23.69
CA SER A 113 -7.01 7.52 24.49
C SER A 113 -7.47 8.91 24.96
N ARG A 114 -8.22 9.66 24.12
CA ARG A 114 -8.78 10.97 24.51
C ARG A 114 -9.90 10.84 25.53
N LEU A 115 -10.77 9.84 25.40
CA LEU A 115 -11.87 9.61 26.33
C LEU A 115 -11.36 9.17 27.71
N ASP A 116 -10.27 8.40 27.75
CA ASP A 116 -9.68 7.93 28.99
C ASP A 116 -8.86 8.99 29.74
N LYS A 117 -8.62 10.17 29.14
CA LYS A 117 -7.90 11.27 29.81
C LYS A 117 -8.60 11.66 31.12
N GLY A 118 -7.93 11.38 32.23
CA GLY A 118 -8.45 11.67 33.58
C GLY A 118 -9.23 10.52 34.23
N THR A 119 -9.23 9.33 33.62
CA THR A 119 -9.79 8.09 34.20
C THR A 119 -8.69 7.05 34.40
N ARG A 120 -9.04 5.87 34.95
CA ARG A 120 -8.09 4.76 35.11
C ARG A 120 -7.73 4.06 33.79
N GLY A 121 -8.53 4.24 32.72
CA GLY A 121 -8.30 3.68 31.38
C GLY A 121 -8.01 2.18 31.32
N ASP A 122 -7.84 1.64 30.12
CA ASP A 122 -7.28 0.31 29.88
C ASP A 122 -6.49 0.28 28.57
N ASP A 123 -5.73 -0.79 28.32
CA ASP A 123 -4.95 -0.95 27.10
C ASP A 123 -5.88 -1.10 25.87
N ALA A 124 -5.94 -0.04 25.06
CA ALA A 124 -6.77 0.04 23.88
C ALA A 124 -6.06 -0.52 22.63
N LEU A 125 -6.64 -1.56 22.02
CA LEU A 125 -6.21 -2.11 20.74
C LEU A 125 -7.36 -2.08 19.73
N ALA A 126 -7.06 -1.63 18.52
CA ALA A 126 -7.93 -1.75 17.36
C ALA A 126 -7.14 -2.31 16.17
N ALA A 127 -7.75 -3.21 15.41
CA ALA A 127 -7.22 -3.75 14.17
C ALA A 127 -8.30 -3.67 13.08
N GLY A 128 -7.88 -3.38 11.86
CA GLY A 128 -8.74 -3.31 10.69
C GLY A 128 -8.16 -4.16 9.56
N LEU A 129 -8.97 -5.02 8.96
CA LEU A 129 -8.65 -5.76 7.74
C LEU A 129 -9.52 -5.23 6.62
N HIS A 130 -8.90 -4.85 5.49
CA HIS A 130 -9.58 -4.47 4.27
C HIS A 130 -9.36 -5.54 3.22
N PHE A 131 -10.44 -6.16 2.77
CA PHE A 131 -10.38 -7.19 1.73
C PHE A 131 -10.39 -6.52 0.37
N ARG A 132 -9.30 -6.66 -0.39
CA ARG A 132 -9.16 -6.09 -1.73
C ARG A 132 -8.25 -6.93 -2.61
N GLU A 133 -8.28 -6.66 -3.91
CA GLU A 133 -7.33 -7.27 -4.84
C GLU A 133 -5.89 -6.84 -4.54
N PHE A 134 -4.97 -7.78 -4.79
CA PHE A 134 -3.53 -7.59 -4.66
C PHE A 134 -3.01 -6.75 -5.81
N ARG A 135 -2.31 -5.65 -5.49
CA ARG A 135 -1.87 -4.65 -6.45
C ARG A 135 -0.36 -4.72 -6.65
N VAL A 136 0.05 -4.79 -7.91
CA VAL A 136 1.46 -4.85 -8.31
C VAL A 136 1.80 -3.64 -9.16
N THR A 137 2.95 -3.03 -8.88
CA THR A 137 3.56 -1.98 -9.72
C THR A 137 4.93 -2.45 -10.20
N ASN A 138 5.14 -2.49 -11.50
CA ASN A 138 6.38 -2.90 -12.14
C ASN A 138 7.10 -1.64 -12.65
N VAL A 139 8.36 -1.44 -12.26
CA VAL A 139 9.14 -0.25 -12.59
C VAL A 139 10.37 -0.68 -13.39
N LEU A 140 10.40 -0.34 -14.67
CA LEU A 140 11.56 -0.57 -15.55
C LEU A 140 12.49 0.65 -15.51
N VAL A 141 13.72 0.46 -15.06
CA VAL A 141 14.71 1.51 -14.86
C VAL A 141 15.94 1.27 -15.72
N GLY A 142 16.13 2.11 -16.74
CA GLY A 142 17.28 2.04 -17.65
C GLY A 142 17.27 0.83 -18.61
N PRO A 143 18.07 0.89 -19.70
CA PRO A 143 18.21 -0.21 -20.64
C PRO A 143 19.08 -1.36 -20.13
N PRO A 144 18.87 -2.60 -20.61
CA PRO A 144 19.72 -3.74 -20.27
C PRO A 144 21.18 -3.52 -20.71
N GLU A 145 22.12 -4.22 -20.08
CA GLU A 145 23.56 -4.11 -20.40
C GLU A 145 23.88 -4.29 -21.89
N LYS A 146 23.16 -5.21 -22.52
CA LYS A 146 23.34 -5.63 -23.92
C LYS A 146 22.12 -5.21 -24.75
N PRO A 147 22.28 -4.40 -25.81
CA PRO A 147 21.17 -4.00 -26.67
C PRO A 147 20.42 -5.18 -27.31
N GLU A 148 21.09 -6.33 -27.49
CA GLU A 148 20.46 -7.54 -28.01
C GLU A 148 19.36 -8.08 -27.07
N SER A 149 19.43 -7.72 -25.78
CA SER A 149 18.44 -8.07 -24.76
C SER A 149 17.23 -7.13 -24.73
N ASP A 150 17.25 -6.00 -25.45
CA ASP A 150 16.19 -4.97 -25.42
C ASP A 150 14.81 -5.58 -25.65
N ARG A 151 14.67 -6.37 -26.72
CA ARG A 151 13.40 -6.99 -27.09
C ARG A 151 12.90 -7.95 -26.01
N PHE A 152 13.80 -8.74 -25.43
CA PHE A 152 13.46 -9.70 -24.38
C PHE A 152 12.97 -8.98 -23.12
N VAL A 153 13.69 -7.94 -22.68
CA VAL A 153 13.33 -7.20 -21.46
C VAL A 153 12.00 -6.47 -21.63
N VAL A 154 11.77 -5.83 -22.77
CA VAL A 154 10.47 -5.18 -23.07
C VAL A 154 9.34 -6.21 -23.08
N GLN A 155 9.50 -7.35 -23.76
CA GLN A 155 8.47 -8.39 -23.79
C GLN A 155 8.17 -8.95 -22.40
N LYS A 156 9.21 -9.21 -21.60
CA LYS A 156 9.07 -9.65 -20.21
C LYS A 156 8.28 -8.61 -19.40
N PHE A 157 8.69 -7.34 -19.47
CA PHE A 157 8.05 -6.25 -18.74
C PHE A 157 6.58 -6.08 -19.11
N MET A 158 6.25 -6.13 -20.41
CA MET A 158 4.87 -6.07 -20.88
C MET A 158 4.01 -7.26 -20.46
N GLY A 159 4.63 -8.43 -20.23
CA GLY A 159 3.96 -9.64 -19.75
C GLY A 159 3.68 -9.67 -18.24
N LEU A 160 4.22 -8.72 -17.46
CA LEU A 160 3.99 -8.68 -16.01
C LEU A 160 2.56 -8.23 -15.68
N PHE A 161 1.96 -8.87 -14.67
CA PHE A 161 0.69 -8.42 -14.09
C PHE A 161 0.87 -7.12 -13.30
N GLY A 162 -0.17 -6.28 -13.32
CA GLY A 162 -0.20 -5.01 -12.62
C GLY A 162 0.29 -3.82 -13.46
N LYS A 163 0.39 -2.68 -12.79
CA LYS A 163 0.75 -1.39 -13.39
C LYS A 163 2.19 -1.41 -13.88
N LYS A 164 2.49 -0.65 -14.94
CA LYS A 164 3.79 -0.60 -15.61
C LYS A 164 4.28 0.84 -15.69
N VAL A 165 5.44 1.07 -15.09
CA VAL A 165 6.13 2.35 -15.08
C VAL A 165 7.48 2.21 -15.76
N VAL A 166 7.84 3.18 -16.60
CA VAL A 166 9.18 3.28 -17.19
C VAL A 166 9.86 4.54 -16.69
N CYS A 167 11.04 4.39 -16.08
CA CYS A 167 11.88 5.50 -15.65
C CYS A 167 13.13 5.57 -16.53
N GLY A 168 13.14 6.51 -17.48
CA GLY A 168 14.29 6.84 -18.32
C GLY A 168 13.93 7.02 -19.80
N GLY A 169 14.39 8.14 -20.39
CA GLY A 169 14.12 8.47 -21.80
C GLY A 169 14.65 7.42 -22.78
N THR A 170 15.89 6.94 -22.62
CA THR A 170 16.46 5.89 -23.48
C THR A 170 15.66 4.59 -23.39
N THR A 171 15.20 4.22 -22.20
CA THR A 171 14.34 3.06 -21.99
C THR A 171 13.00 3.24 -22.70
N GLY A 172 12.41 4.44 -22.63
CA GLY A 172 11.19 4.80 -23.37
C GLY A 172 11.35 4.63 -24.88
N GLN A 173 12.46 5.12 -25.45
CA GLN A 173 12.75 4.98 -26.89
C GLN A 173 12.89 3.52 -27.32
N ILE A 174 13.47 2.67 -26.46
CA ILE A 174 13.56 1.23 -26.72
C ILE A 174 12.18 0.57 -26.71
N LEU A 175 11.28 0.99 -25.82
CA LEU A 175 9.89 0.56 -25.84
C LEU A 175 9.19 0.99 -27.14
N GLU A 176 9.33 2.26 -27.56
CA GLU A 176 8.73 2.75 -28.82
C GLU A 176 9.15 1.88 -30.01
N LYS A 177 10.46 1.66 -30.15
CA LYS A 177 11.04 0.86 -31.22
C LYS A 177 10.56 -0.60 -31.18
N THR A 178 10.50 -1.19 -29.98
CA THR A 178 10.16 -2.61 -29.82
C THR A 178 8.67 -2.88 -29.99
N LEU A 179 7.82 -1.94 -29.55
CA LEU A 179 6.37 -2.06 -29.60
C LEU A 179 5.76 -1.47 -30.88
N GLY A 180 6.53 -0.68 -31.64
CA GLY A 180 6.04 0.01 -32.83
C GLY A 180 5.00 1.09 -32.51
N LYS A 181 5.12 1.72 -31.34
CA LYS A 181 4.20 2.75 -30.83
C LYS A 181 4.99 4.03 -30.51
N THR A 182 4.33 5.18 -30.52
CA THR A 182 4.93 6.48 -30.18
C THR A 182 4.53 6.91 -28.77
N ILE A 183 5.47 7.44 -28.01
CA ILE A 183 5.22 8.06 -26.71
C ILE A 183 4.60 9.43 -26.92
N ASP A 184 3.45 9.65 -26.31
CA ASP A 184 2.84 10.97 -26.21
C ASP A 184 3.39 11.71 -24.99
N ILE A 185 4.04 12.86 -25.22
CA ILE A 185 4.70 13.64 -24.17
C ILE A 185 3.75 14.72 -23.67
N ASP A 186 3.48 14.71 -22.37
CA ASP A 186 2.67 15.74 -21.74
C ASP A 186 3.50 16.98 -21.41
N ILE A 187 3.52 17.93 -22.34
CA ILE A 187 4.26 19.20 -22.20
C ILE A 187 3.72 20.03 -21.02
N PHE A 188 2.44 19.89 -20.65
CA PHE A 188 1.85 20.63 -19.53
C PHE A 188 2.30 20.09 -18.16
N SER A 189 2.90 18.90 -18.12
CA SER A 189 3.47 18.31 -16.90
C SER A 189 4.85 18.85 -16.51
N ILE A 190 5.46 19.69 -17.37
CA ILE A 190 6.78 20.29 -17.12
C ILE A 190 6.71 21.23 -15.92
N THR A 191 7.63 21.06 -14.98
CA THR A 191 7.84 21.98 -13.86
C THR A 191 9.32 22.30 -13.73
N GLU A 192 9.66 23.35 -12.96
CA GLU A 192 11.07 23.65 -12.63
C GLU A 192 11.80 22.45 -12.01
N LYS A 193 11.04 21.56 -11.34
CA LYS A 193 11.58 20.39 -10.64
C LYS A 193 11.48 19.10 -11.46
N SER A 194 10.74 19.06 -12.57
CA SER A 194 10.49 17.82 -13.30
C SER A 194 10.41 18.03 -14.81
N PRO A 195 11.15 17.22 -15.58
CA PRO A 195 10.88 17.06 -17.00
C PRO A 195 9.49 16.43 -17.22
N PRO A 196 8.98 16.46 -18.48
CA PRO A 196 7.64 16.00 -18.75
C PRO A 196 7.52 14.49 -18.54
N ILE A 197 6.30 14.05 -18.25
CA ILE A 197 5.95 12.64 -18.32
C ILE A 197 5.52 12.26 -19.74
N GLY A 198 5.57 10.96 -20.02
CA GLY A 198 5.08 10.38 -21.26
C GLY A 198 4.02 9.31 -21.02
N TYR A 199 3.24 9.05 -22.05
CA TYR A 199 2.22 8.02 -22.09
C TYR A 199 2.43 7.12 -23.30
N LEU A 200 2.23 5.82 -23.11
CA LEU A 200 2.30 4.82 -24.16
C LEU A 200 1.26 3.75 -23.88
N ASP A 201 0.52 3.32 -24.91
CA ASP A 201 -0.51 2.30 -24.71
C ASP A 201 0.07 0.99 -24.14
N GLY A 202 -0.43 0.60 -22.96
CA GLY A 202 0.07 -0.50 -22.14
C GLY A 202 1.07 -0.11 -21.04
N ILE A 203 1.40 1.18 -20.91
CA ILE A 203 2.28 1.74 -19.87
C ILE A 203 1.52 2.83 -19.09
N ASP A 204 1.47 2.71 -17.77
CA ASP A 204 0.72 3.63 -16.90
C ASP A 204 1.44 4.96 -16.67
N LEU A 205 2.77 4.97 -16.74
CA LEU A 205 3.58 6.16 -16.52
C LEU A 205 4.97 6.02 -17.16
N ILE A 206 5.38 7.01 -17.94
CA ILE A 206 6.76 7.16 -18.38
C ILE A 206 7.31 8.44 -17.76
N THR A 207 8.46 8.34 -17.10
CA THR A 207 9.15 9.48 -16.49
C THR A 207 10.61 9.52 -16.90
N GLU A 208 11.29 10.58 -16.48
CA GLU A 208 12.74 10.56 -16.42
C GLU A 208 13.28 9.48 -15.49
N GLY A 209 14.54 9.11 -15.71
CA GLY A 209 15.20 8.05 -14.97
C GLY A 209 15.60 8.49 -13.56
N ILE A 210 16.88 8.83 -13.42
CA ILE A 210 17.50 9.08 -12.12
C ILE A 210 16.92 10.31 -11.39
N ILE A 211 16.46 11.33 -12.13
CA ILE A 211 15.89 12.55 -11.56
C ILE A 211 14.62 12.23 -10.78
N THR A 212 13.70 11.48 -11.40
CA THR A 212 12.44 11.08 -10.77
C THR A 212 12.71 10.17 -9.57
N LEU A 213 13.56 9.16 -9.71
CA LEU A 213 13.88 8.24 -8.62
C LEU A 213 14.56 8.94 -7.43
N SER A 214 15.44 9.91 -7.68
CA SER A 214 16.08 10.71 -6.62
C SER A 214 15.05 11.49 -5.81
N GLN A 215 14.05 12.08 -6.45
CA GLN A 215 12.96 12.78 -5.77
C GLN A 215 12.09 11.84 -4.95
N VAL A 216 11.75 10.67 -5.51
CA VAL A 216 10.98 9.64 -4.78
C VAL A 216 11.73 9.19 -3.52
N TYR A 217 13.03 8.91 -3.64
CA TYR A 217 13.86 8.57 -2.48
C TYR A 217 13.83 9.65 -1.39
N ARG A 218 14.09 10.91 -1.76
CA ARG A 218 14.09 12.03 -0.80
C ARG A 218 12.73 12.23 -0.13
N TYR A 219 11.64 12.00 -0.85
CA TYR A 219 10.31 12.04 -0.27
C TYR A 219 10.06 10.91 0.74
N LEU A 220 10.43 9.68 0.39
CA LEU A 220 10.27 8.52 1.29
C LEU A 220 11.07 8.67 2.58
N GLU A 221 12.24 9.33 2.52
CA GLU A 221 13.07 9.65 3.68
C GLU A 221 12.66 10.96 4.38
N ASN A 222 11.52 11.56 4.01
CA ASN A 222 11.03 12.83 4.56
C ASN A 222 12.00 14.02 4.43
N GLN A 223 12.93 13.96 3.46
CA GLN A 223 13.90 15.03 3.19
C GLN A 223 13.26 16.18 2.39
N ASP A 224 12.40 15.85 1.43
CA ASP A 224 11.70 16.81 0.57
C ASP A 224 10.18 16.55 0.59
N ARG A 225 9.38 17.60 0.73
CA ARG A 225 7.90 17.52 0.65
C ARG A 225 7.32 17.92 -0.70
N GLU A 226 8.08 18.67 -1.48
CA GLU A 226 7.66 19.14 -2.80
C GLU A 226 8.25 18.27 -3.89
N LEU A 227 7.39 17.69 -4.71
CA LEU A 227 7.75 16.75 -5.76
C LEU A 227 7.42 17.31 -7.14
N GLY A 228 8.25 16.94 -8.10
CA GLY A 228 7.90 17.01 -9.51
C GLY A 228 6.66 16.19 -9.84
N TYR A 229 5.95 16.55 -10.91
CA TYR A 229 4.71 15.85 -11.30
C TYR A 229 4.96 14.35 -11.54
N GLY A 230 6.01 13.99 -12.27
CA GLY A 230 6.37 12.59 -12.50
C GLY A 230 6.70 11.81 -11.23
N ALA A 231 7.43 12.42 -10.29
CA ALA A 231 7.77 11.79 -9.01
C ALA A 231 6.53 11.58 -8.13
N LYS A 232 5.62 12.56 -8.11
CA LYS A 232 4.33 12.44 -7.41
C LYS A 232 3.50 11.28 -7.97
N ARG A 233 3.36 11.19 -9.30
CA ARG A 233 2.63 10.09 -9.95
C ARG A 233 3.25 8.72 -9.64
N LEU A 234 4.59 8.63 -9.60
CA LEU A 234 5.28 7.40 -9.22
C LEU A 234 5.02 7.02 -7.76
N ILE A 235 5.02 7.99 -6.84
CA ILE A 235 4.67 7.75 -5.44
C ILE A 235 3.23 7.26 -5.30
N ASP A 236 2.26 7.88 -5.97
CA ASP A 236 0.86 7.42 -5.95
C ASP A 236 0.78 5.93 -6.33
N LEU A 237 1.45 5.54 -7.42
CA LEU A 237 1.48 4.16 -7.94
C LEU A 237 2.17 3.16 -7.01
N ILE A 238 3.23 3.59 -6.32
CA ILE A 238 3.99 2.75 -5.38
C ILE A 238 3.26 2.64 -4.04
N GLU A 239 2.64 3.71 -3.56
CA GLU A 239 1.88 3.73 -2.30
C GLU A 239 0.59 2.90 -2.40
N GLU A 240 -0.08 2.92 -3.55
CA GLU A 240 -1.24 2.07 -3.84
C GLU A 240 -0.91 0.58 -3.96
N ALA A 241 0.34 0.22 -4.27
CA ALA A 241 0.76 -1.15 -4.54
C ALA A 241 1.12 -1.94 -3.27
N ASP A 242 0.85 -3.24 -3.29
CA ASP A 242 1.32 -4.19 -2.28
C ASP A 242 2.72 -4.71 -2.61
N CYS A 243 2.97 -4.92 -3.89
CA CYS A 243 4.24 -5.41 -4.41
C CYS A 243 4.79 -4.50 -5.50
N ILE A 244 6.10 -4.23 -5.40
CA ILE A 244 6.84 -3.43 -6.36
C ILE A 244 7.96 -4.26 -6.95
N ASN A 245 7.96 -4.42 -8.27
CA ASN A 245 9.01 -5.12 -9.00
C ASN A 245 9.88 -4.10 -9.75
N PHE A 246 11.14 -3.95 -9.35
CA PHE A 246 12.11 -3.16 -10.09
C PHE A 246 12.84 -4.04 -11.10
N LEU A 247 12.70 -3.71 -12.38
CA LEU A 247 13.50 -4.29 -13.46
C LEU A 247 14.58 -3.27 -13.82
N VAL A 248 15.82 -3.56 -13.47
CA VAL A 248 16.91 -2.57 -13.50
C VAL A 248 17.92 -2.95 -14.57
N GLY A 249 17.98 -2.14 -15.62
CA GLY A 249 18.97 -2.29 -16.67
C GLY A 249 20.38 -1.85 -16.21
N ARG A 250 21.40 -2.60 -16.61
CA ARG A 250 22.82 -2.36 -16.29
C ARG A 250 23.58 -1.58 -17.36
N ALA A 251 22.92 -1.09 -18.41
CA ALA A 251 23.56 -0.26 -19.42
C ALA A 251 24.31 0.91 -18.79
N ILE A 252 25.56 1.08 -19.21
CA ILE A 252 26.38 2.25 -18.95
C ILE A 252 26.02 3.28 -20.00
N ASN A 253 25.49 4.43 -19.60
CA ASN A 253 25.20 5.49 -20.55
C ASN A 253 26.53 6.05 -21.11
N PRO A 254 26.77 6.03 -22.44
CA PRO A 254 28.02 6.48 -23.06
C PRO A 254 28.39 7.93 -22.75
N ALA A 255 27.41 8.80 -22.47
CA ALA A 255 27.65 10.18 -22.03
C ALA A 255 28.37 10.26 -20.65
N HIS A 256 28.44 9.15 -19.90
CA HIS A 256 29.08 9.03 -18.60
C HIS A 256 30.48 8.38 -18.66
N GLN A 257 31.11 8.32 -19.84
CA GLN A 257 32.54 7.95 -19.98
C GLN A 257 33.50 9.00 -19.40
N ASN A 258 33.00 10.14 -18.92
CA ASN A 258 33.77 11.09 -18.14
C ASN A 258 33.97 10.51 -16.71
N PRO A 259 35.22 10.37 -16.20
CA PRO A 259 35.49 9.82 -14.87
C PRO A 259 34.70 10.47 -13.71
N LEU A 260 34.27 11.73 -13.91
CA LEU A 260 33.43 12.49 -13.00
C LEU A 260 32.01 11.91 -12.82
N PHE A 261 31.51 11.12 -13.77
CA PHE A 261 30.16 10.54 -13.77
C PHE A 261 30.10 9.04 -13.44
N SER A 262 31.26 8.41 -13.13
CA SER A 262 31.31 7.03 -12.62
C SER A 262 30.49 6.85 -11.32
N HIS A 263 30.25 7.94 -10.60
CA HIS A 263 29.36 8.01 -9.44
C HIS A 263 27.89 7.75 -9.78
N ASP A 264 27.38 8.06 -10.98
CA ASP A 264 25.95 8.02 -11.31
C ASP A 264 25.40 6.60 -11.52
N ILE A 265 26.21 5.67 -12.01
CA ILE A 265 25.80 4.25 -12.13
C ILE A 265 25.66 3.65 -10.73
N SER A 266 26.65 3.93 -9.86
CA SER A 266 26.58 3.56 -8.45
C SER A 266 25.38 4.22 -7.76
N LEU A 267 25.03 5.45 -8.18
CA LEU A 267 23.91 6.20 -7.66
C LEU A 267 22.57 5.57 -8.04
N LYS A 268 22.36 5.16 -9.30
CA LYS A 268 21.13 4.47 -9.72
C LYS A 268 20.86 3.22 -8.88
N PHE A 269 21.85 2.34 -8.78
CA PHE A 269 21.68 1.10 -8.03
C PHE A 269 21.48 1.34 -6.53
N ARG A 270 22.22 2.31 -5.96
CA ARG A 270 22.06 2.72 -4.57
C ARG A 270 20.67 3.29 -4.31
N ILE A 271 20.21 4.23 -5.12
CA ILE A 271 18.88 4.85 -4.97
C ILE A 271 17.77 3.82 -5.05
N ILE A 272 17.84 2.86 -5.98
CA ILE A 272 16.83 1.80 -6.09
C ILE A 272 16.83 0.92 -4.83
N HIS A 273 18.02 0.55 -4.34
CA HIS A 273 18.16 -0.23 -3.11
C HIS A 273 17.63 0.53 -1.89
N ASP A 274 17.92 1.83 -1.80
CA ASP A 274 17.46 2.68 -0.71
C ASP A 274 15.93 2.84 -0.75
N ILE A 275 15.35 3.10 -1.93
CA ILE A 275 13.89 3.10 -2.14
C ILE A 275 13.28 1.76 -1.71
N ALA A 276 13.86 0.64 -2.15
CA ALA A 276 13.37 -0.69 -1.80
C ALA A 276 13.35 -0.88 -0.27
N THR A 277 14.43 -0.50 0.41
CA THR A 277 14.54 -0.55 1.87
C THR A 277 13.47 0.29 2.56
N SER A 278 13.20 1.51 2.08
CA SER A 278 12.17 2.39 2.65
C SER A 278 10.76 1.82 2.44
N LEU A 279 10.50 1.18 1.30
CA LEU A 279 9.21 0.55 1.00
C LEU A 279 8.99 -0.74 1.83
N GLU A 280 10.03 -1.56 2.00
CA GLU A 280 9.98 -2.75 2.85
C GLU A 280 9.70 -2.40 4.31
N LYS A 281 10.30 -1.33 4.83
CA LYS A 281 10.00 -0.80 6.17
C LYS A 281 8.53 -0.37 6.32
N LYS A 282 7.88 0.04 5.23
CA LYS A 282 6.42 0.34 5.18
C LYS A 282 5.56 -0.93 5.01
N GLY A 283 6.16 -2.13 5.03
CA GLY A 283 5.46 -3.41 4.91
C GLY A 283 5.13 -3.83 3.47
N LYS A 284 5.73 -3.19 2.46
CA LYS A 284 5.53 -3.55 1.05
C LYS A 284 6.48 -4.68 0.64
N LEU A 285 6.07 -5.48 -0.34
CA LEU A 285 6.91 -6.51 -0.95
C LEU A 285 7.72 -5.89 -2.09
N VAL A 286 9.04 -5.98 -2.06
CA VAL A 286 9.89 -5.41 -3.11
C VAL A 286 10.77 -6.50 -3.72
N ASN A 287 10.78 -6.57 -5.05
CA ASN A 287 11.66 -7.45 -5.82
C ASN A 287 12.54 -6.61 -6.74
N ILE A 288 13.82 -6.96 -6.86
CA ILE A 288 14.76 -6.29 -7.77
C ILE A 288 15.38 -7.34 -8.68
N GLU A 289 15.23 -7.16 -10.00
CA GLU A 289 15.84 -8.01 -11.03
C GLU A 289 16.72 -7.15 -11.96
N TYR A 290 17.94 -7.63 -12.24
CA TYR A 290 18.92 -6.87 -13.02
C TYR A 290 19.14 -7.45 -14.42
N PHE A 291 19.16 -6.59 -15.44
CA PHE A 291 19.28 -6.96 -16.86
C PHE A 291 20.50 -6.35 -17.55
#